data_AF-A0A3M9Z4B2-F1
#
_entry.id   AF-A0A3M9Z4B2-F1
#
_cell.length_a   1.000
_cell.length_b   1.000
_cell.length_c   1.000
_cell.angle_alpha   90.00
_cell.angle_beta   90.00
_cell.angle_gamma   90.00
#
_symmetry.space_group_name_H-M   'P 1'
#
loop_
_entity.id
_entity.type
_entity.pdbx_description
1 polymer ?
#
loop_
_entity_poly.entity_id
_entity_poly.type
_entity_poly.pdbx_seq_one_letter_code
_entity_poly.pdbx_strand_id
1 'polypeptide(L)'
;MSQQIGQLAETLVANWLKQQNWQILAQRWHCRWGELDLVAFTETPQPWLAFVEVKARSSGNWDADGLLAITPAKQEKLLRAAQLFLSTYPEQAELPCRFDVAIVHYQQVYDQPQSTPMALFPTVELGQPLPMGQYCLMLQDYIVAAFD
;
A
#
# COMPACT_ATOMS: atom_id res chain seq x y z
N MET A 1 16.16 -3.54 1.09
CA MET A 1 15.27 -2.36 1.15
C MET A 1 15.28 -1.83 2.58
N SER A 2 15.40 -0.51 2.80
CA SER A 2 15.37 0.02 4.17
C SER A 2 13.94 0.07 4.71
N GLN A 3 13.77 -0.15 6.01
CA GLN A 3 12.47 -0.07 6.68
C GLN A 3 11.79 1.30 6.46
N GLN A 4 12.60 2.36 6.33
CA GLN A 4 12.14 3.72 6.07
C GLN A 4 11.43 3.85 4.71
N ILE A 5 11.96 3.23 3.64
CA ILE A 5 11.34 3.30 2.31
C ILE A 5 9.99 2.57 2.31
N GLY A 6 9.89 1.43 3.00
CA GLY A 6 8.62 0.71 3.17
C GLY A 6 7.54 1.60 3.79
N GLN A 7 7.86 2.25 4.91
CA GLN A 7 6.94 3.17 5.58
C GLN A 7 6.53 4.36 4.71
N LEU A 8 7.46 4.93 3.93
CA LEU A 8 7.14 6.01 3.00
C LEU A 8 6.22 5.53 1.88
N ALA A 9 6.44 4.33 1.34
CA ALA A 9 5.58 3.74 0.32
C ALA A 9 4.17 3.45 0.86
N GLU A 10 4.05 2.87 2.05
CA GLU A 10 2.77 2.64 2.72
C GLU A 10 2.03 3.97 2.97
N THR A 11 2.76 5.01 3.41
CA THR A 11 2.19 6.35 3.61
C THR A 11 1.66 6.95 2.31
N LEU A 12 2.42 6.82 1.21
CA LEU A 12 2.00 7.27 -0.12
C LEU A 12 0.70 6.58 -0.55
N VAL A 13 0.65 5.25 -0.43
CA VAL A 13 -0.53 4.45 -0.82
C VAL A 13 -1.74 4.77 0.06
N ALA A 14 -1.53 4.91 1.37
CA ALA A 14 -2.58 5.28 2.31
C ALA A 14 -3.17 6.67 1.99
N ASN A 15 -2.33 7.64 1.61
CA ASN A 15 -2.78 8.96 1.21
C ASN A 15 -3.54 8.94 -0.13
N TRP A 16 -3.07 8.15 -1.10
CA TRP A 16 -3.79 7.94 -2.35
C TRP A 16 -5.17 7.33 -2.11
N LEU A 17 -5.26 6.26 -1.32
CA LEU A 17 -6.52 5.60 -0.95
C LEU A 17 -7.50 6.57 -0.28
N LYS A 18 -7.03 7.41 0.65
CA LYS A 18 -7.86 8.46 1.27
C LYS A 18 -8.41 9.46 0.25
N GLN A 19 -7.61 9.85 -0.75
CA GLN A 19 -8.07 10.72 -1.84
C GLN A 19 -9.12 10.03 -2.72
N GLN A 20 -9.11 8.69 -2.79
CA GLN A 20 -10.13 7.88 -3.45
C GLN A 20 -11.35 7.57 -2.54
N ASN A 21 -11.52 8.29 -1.41
CA ASN A 21 -12.57 8.09 -0.41
C ASN A 21 -12.52 6.76 0.36
N TRP A 22 -11.35 6.13 0.44
CA TRP A 22 -11.15 4.98 1.33
C TRP A 22 -10.72 5.44 2.73
N GLN A 23 -11.32 4.85 3.76
CA GLN A 23 -10.87 4.96 5.13
C GLN A 23 -9.77 3.93 5.40
N ILE A 24 -8.65 4.38 5.96
CA ILE A 24 -7.60 3.47 6.42
C ILE A 24 -7.93 3.02 7.83
N LEU A 25 -8.26 1.73 7.99
CA LEU A 25 -8.58 1.12 9.28
C LEU A 25 -7.32 0.71 10.06
N ALA A 26 -6.30 0.24 9.35
CA ALA A 26 -5.02 -0.13 9.94
C ALA A 26 -3.86 0.07 8.97
N GLN A 27 -2.68 0.34 9.54
CA GLN A 27 -1.40 0.34 8.83
C GLN A 27 -0.42 -0.51 9.63
N ARG A 28 0.31 -1.40 8.96
CA ARG A 28 1.29 -2.32 9.57
C ARG A 28 0.69 -3.12 10.72
N TRP A 29 -0.45 -3.74 10.47
CA TRP A 29 -1.12 -4.56 11.47
C TRP A 29 -0.38 -5.88 11.61
N HIS A 30 0.20 -6.12 12.78
CA HIS A 30 1.04 -7.30 13.04
C HIS A 30 0.25 -8.41 13.74
N CYS A 31 0.54 -9.65 13.36
CA CYS A 31 0.05 -10.83 14.05
C CYS A 31 1.05 -11.99 14.00
N ARG A 32 0.71 -13.12 14.64
CA ARG A 32 1.59 -14.30 14.68
C ARG A 32 1.88 -14.93 13.31
N TRP A 33 1.06 -14.65 12.31
CA TRP A 33 1.16 -15.24 10.97
C TRP A 33 1.87 -14.33 9.96
N GLY A 34 2.09 -13.06 10.30
CA GLY A 34 2.68 -12.05 9.41
C GLY A 34 2.18 -10.65 9.73
N GLU A 35 2.25 -9.78 8.73
CA GLU A 35 1.77 -8.39 8.79
C GLU A 35 0.82 -8.11 7.62
N LEU A 36 -0.12 -7.19 7.85
CA LEU A 36 -0.94 -6.56 6.82
C LEU A 36 -0.45 -5.12 6.66
N ASP A 37 0.02 -4.76 5.48
CA ASP A 37 0.60 -3.42 5.25
C ASP A 37 -0.47 -2.34 5.43
N LEU A 38 -1.62 -2.48 4.76
CA LEU A 38 -2.76 -1.61 4.92
C LEU A 38 -4.07 -2.41 4.95
N VAL A 39 -5.00 -1.96 5.79
CA VAL A 39 -6.41 -2.38 5.74
C VAL A 39 -7.25 -1.14 5.45
N ALA A 40 -7.98 -1.17 4.34
CA ALA A 40 -8.75 -0.04 3.86
C ALA A 40 -10.23 -0.43 3.66
N PHE A 41 -11.11 0.52 3.92
CA PHE A 41 -12.56 0.35 3.81
C PHE A 41 -13.15 1.46 2.94
N THR A 42 -14.13 1.13 2.12
CA THR A 42 -14.97 2.11 1.41
C THR A 42 -16.42 1.70 1.53
N GLU A 43 -17.34 2.66 1.61
CA GLU A 43 -18.79 2.44 1.53
C GLU A 43 -19.33 2.59 0.11
N THR A 44 -18.58 3.24 -0.79
CA THR A 44 -19.04 3.61 -2.14
C THR A 44 -18.14 3.01 -3.23
N PRO A 45 -18.71 2.47 -4.33
CA PRO A 45 -20.15 2.39 -4.63
C PRO A 45 -20.93 1.38 -3.78
N GLN A 46 -20.23 0.48 -3.08
CA GLN A 46 -20.79 -0.48 -2.12
C GLN A 46 -19.71 -0.78 -1.06
N PRO A 47 -20.06 -1.39 0.09
CA PRO A 47 -19.08 -1.63 1.14
C PRO A 47 -18.05 -2.68 0.71
N TRP A 48 -16.76 -2.36 0.87
CA TRP A 48 -15.64 -3.26 0.60
C TRP A 48 -14.55 -3.10 1.65
N LEU A 49 -13.93 -4.22 2.02
CA LEU A 49 -12.70 -4.24 2.79
C LEU A 49 -11.55 -4.71 1.88
N ALA A 50 -10.51 -3.88 1.76
CA ALA A 50 -9.31 -4.20 0.99
C ALA A 50 -8.12 -4.40 1.94
N PHE A 51 -7.50 -5.57 1.83
CA PHE A 51 -6.19 -5.85 2.41
C PHE A 51 -5.15 -5.53 1.34
N VAL A 52 -4.41 -4.43 1.51
CA VAL A 52 -3.51 -3.92 0.48
C VAL A 52 -2.07 -4.24 0.85
N GLU A 53 -1.39 -4.98 -0.02
CA GLU A 53 0.03 -5.26 0.06
C GLU A 53 0.81 -4.20 -0.74
N VAL A 54 1.80 -3.56 -0.11
CA VAL A 54 2.57 -2.45 -0.70
C VAL A 54 3.97 -2.93 -1.07
N LYS A 55 4.28 -2.90 -2.37
CA LYS A 55 5.60 -3.26 -2.88
C LYS A 55 6.37 -2.06 -3.37
N ALA A 56 7.38 -1.63 -2.60
CA ALA A 56 8.30 -0.61 -3.08
C ALA A 56 9.49 -1.22 -3.85
N ARG A 57 9.82 -0.64 -5.00
CA ARG A 57 10.94 -1.05 -5.86
C ARG A 57 11.82 0.15 -6.21
N SER A 58 13.14 -0.07 -6.26
CA SER A 58 14.06 0.98 -6.70
C SER A 58 13.89 1.22 -8.20
N SER A 59 13.84 2.48 -8.62
CA SER A 59 13.90 2.87 -10.03
C SER A 59 15.16 2.29 -10.66
N GLY A 60 15.00 1.33 -11.58
CA GLY A 60 16.10 0.60 -12.23
C GLY A 60 16.12 -0.91 -11.98
N ASN A 61 15.41 -1.43 -10.98
CA ASN A 61 15.24 -2.88 -10.82
C ASN A 61 13.98 -3.35 -11.56
N TRP A 62 14.12 -3.55 -12.87
CA TRP A 62 13.08 -4.03 -13.77
C TRP A 62 12.96 -5.56 -13.71
N ASP A 63 12.72 -6.12 -12.53
CA ASP A 63 12.35 -7.53 -12.48
C ASP A 63 10.90 -7.66 -12.95
N ALA A 64 10.74 -8.31 -14.10
CA ALA A 64 9.54 -8.49 -14.91
C ALA A 64 8.35 -9.20 -14.21
N ASP A 65 8.42 -9.43 -12.90
CA ASP A 65 7.35 -10.08 -12.13
C ASP A 65 6.22 -9.13 -11.72
N GLY A 66 5.94 -8.11 -12.54
CA GLY A 66 4.90 -7.09 -12.29
C GLY A 66 3.48 -7.62 -12.10
N LEU A 67 3.21 -8.88 -12.46
CA LEU A 67 1.91 -9.54 -12.30
C LEU A 67 1.96 -10.84 -11.47
N LEU A 68 3.13 -11.33 -11.06
CA LEU A 68 3.33 -12.60 -10.31
C LEU A 68 3.80 -12.40 -8.86
N ALA A 69 3.77 -11.17 -8.37
CA ALA A 69 4.54 -10.74 -7.20
C ALA A 69 4.03 -11.23 -5.82
N ILE A 70 2.94 -11.99 -5.74
CA ILE A 70 2.53 -12.65 -4.48
C ILE A 70 2.60 -14.15 -4.70
N THR A 71 3.65 -14.77 -4.16
CA THR A 71 3.80 -16.21 -4.19
C THR A 71 2.65 -16.89 -3.42
N PRO A 72 2.28 -18.13 -3.75
CA PRO A 72 1.23 -18.86 -3.01
C PRO A 72 1.48 -18.91 -1.50
N ALA A 73 2.75 -19.05 -1.09
CA ALA A 73 3.13 -19.03 0.32
C ALA A 73 2.88 -17.65 0.99
N LYS A 74 2.98 -16.56 0.24
CA LYS A 74 2.64 -15.22 0.74
C LYS A 74 1.12 -15.01 0.78
N GLN A 75 0.38 -15.50 -0.21
CA GLN A 75 -1.09 -15.48 -0.20
C GLN A 75 -1.63 -16.20 1.06
N GLU A 76 -1.12 -17.39 1.37
CA GLU A 76 -1.55 -18.14 2.55
C GLU A 76 -1.33 -17.36 3.86
N LYS A 77 -0.20 -16.67 4.00
CA LYS A 77 0.08 -15.83 5.18
C LYS A 77 -0.86 -14.64 5.27
N LEU A 78 -1.11 -13.96 4.14
CA LEU A 78 -2.04 -12.83 4.07
C LEU A 78 -3.47 -13.27 4.41
N LEU A 79 -3.92 -14.41 3.89
CA LEU A 79 -5.22 -14.99 4.22
C LEU A 79 -5.35 -15.29 5.72
N ARG A 80 -4.35 -15.92 6.34
CA ARG A 80 -4.36 -16.19 7.79
C ARG A 80 -4.34 -14.91 8.63
N ALA A 81 -3.59 -13.90 8.21
CA ALA A 81 -3.54 -12.61 8.88
C ALA A 81 -4.89 -11.88 8.76
N ALA A 82 -5.49 -11.86 7.57
CA ALA A 82 -6.81 -11.28 7.32
C ALA A 82 -7.92 -11.98 8.13
N GLN A 83 -7.93 -13.31 8.18
CA GLN A 83 -8.89 -14.07 9.02
C GLN A 83 -8.78 -13.68 10.49
N LEU A 84 -7.55 -13.53 11.01
CA LEU A 84 -7.35 -13.10 12.39
C LEU A 84 -7.78 -11.64 12.60
N PHE A 85 -7.50 -10.76 11.64
CA PHE A 85 -7.98 -9.38 11.66
C PHE A 85 -9.51 -9.35 11.77
N LEU A 86 -10.22 -10.05 10.88
CA LEU A 86 -11.70 -10.11 10.89
C LEU A 86 -12.26 -10.72 12.18
N SER A 87 -11.57 -11.70 12.78
CA SER A 87 -11.98 -12.23 14.09
C SER A 87 -11.78 -11.25 15.24
N THR A 88 -10.84 -10.30 15.08
CA THR A 88 -10.55 -9.26 16.08
C THR A 88 -11.52 -8.09 15.98
N TYR A 89 -12.03 -7.83 14.77
CA TYR A 89 -12.98 -6.76 14.48
C TYR A 89 -14.26 -7.33 13.82
N PRO A 90 -15.21 -7.84 14.62
CA PRO A 90 -16.40 -8.53 14.12
C PRO A 90 -17.31 -7.66 13.25
N GLU A 91 -17.26 -6.34 13.42
CA GLU A 91 -18.08 -5.40 12.66
C GLU A 91 -17.69 -5.31 11.17
N GLN A 92 -16.51 -5.80 10.79
CA GLN A 92 -16.05 -5.90 9.40
C GLN A 92 -16.11 -7.34 8.86
N ALA A 93 -16.46 -8.34 9.70
CA ALA A 93 -16.37 -9.76 9.35
C ALA A 93 -17.33 -10.20 8.24
N GLU A 94 -18.45 -9.50 8.05
CA GLU A 94 -19.44 -9.79 7.01
C GLU A 94 -19.20 -9.02 5.70
N LEU A 95 -18.21 -8.12 5.68
CA LEU A 95 -17.91 -7.32 4.51
C LEU A 95 -17.25 -8.17 3.42
N PRO A 96 -17.60 -7.96 2.13
CA PRO A 96 -16.84 -8.57 1.06
C PRO A 96 -15.40 -8.05 1.10
N CYS A 97 -14.47 -8.98 1.15
CA CYS A 97 -13.04 -8.71 1.28
C CYS A 97 -12.33 -8.97 -0.05
N ARG A 98 -11.25 -8.24 -0.29
CA ARG A 98 -10.34 -8.51 -1.41
C ARG A 98 -8.90 -8.21 -1.02
N PHE A 99 -7.96 -8.82 -1.74
CA PHE A 99 -6.54 -8.52 -1.61
C PHE A 99 -6.08 -7.68 -2.78
N ASP A 100 -5.60 -6.48 -2.49
CA ASP A 100 -5.11 -5.53 -3.49
C ASP A 100 -3.58 -5.44 -3.41
N VAL A 101 -2.92 -4.99 -4.49
CA VAL A 101 -1.47 -4.76 -4.51
C VAL A 101 -1.17 -3.36 -5.04
N ALA A 102 -0.41 -2.60 -4.27
CA ALA A 102 0.13 -1.31 -4.70
C ALA A 102 1.61 -1.44 -5.07
N ILE A 103 1.98 -0.99 -6.27
CA ILE A 103 3.35 -0.95 -6.74
C ILE A 103 3.89 0.47 -6.61
N VAL A 104 4.91 0.65 -5.78
CA VAL A 104 5.54 1.95 -5.56
C VAL A 104 6.96 1.92 -6.11
N HIS A 105 7.32 2.90 -6.94
CA HIS A 105 8.70 3.12 -7.34
C HIS A 105 9.33 4.16 -6.43
N TYR A 106 10.61 3.99 -6.11
CA TYR A 106 11.37 4.99 -5.38
C TYR A 106 12.75 5.19 -5.99
N GLN A 107 13.22 6.43 -5.95
CA GLN A 107 14.58 6.80 -6.32
C GLN A 107 15.17 7.68 -5.22
N GLN A 108 16.42 7.43 -4.83
CA GLN A 108 17.13 8.33 -3.93
C GLN A 108 17.60 9.57 -4.70
N VAL A 109 17.28 10.74 -4.19
CA VAL A 109 17.66 12.03 -4.79
C VAL A 109 18.81 12.59 -3.96
N TYR A 110 20.02 12.61 -4.54
CA TYR A 110 21.25 13.03 -3.85
C TYR A 110 21.44 14.55 -3.82
N ASP A 111 20.58 15.32 -4.49
CA ASP A 111 20.75 16.75 -4.63
C ASP A 111 19.39 17.44 -4.63
N GLN A 112 19.08 18.22 -3.59
CA GLN A 112 18.06 19.27 -3.65
C GLN A 112 18.58 20.50 -2.88
N PRO A 113 18.69 21.68 -3.51
CA PRO A 113 18.79 22.92 -2.77
C PRO A 113 17.53 23.09 -1.92
N GLN A 114 17.73 23.60 -0.71
CA GLN A 114 16.66 23.97 0.22
C GLN A 114 15.63 24.87 -0.49
N SER A 115 14.35 24.72 -0.14
CA SER A 115 13.18 25.53 -0.55
C SER A 115 12.39 25.10 -1.80
N THR A 116 11.70 23.97 -1.71
CA THR A 116 10.32 23.91 -2.22
C THR A 116 9.40 23.79 -0.99
N PRO A 117 8.42 24.68 -0.78
CA PRO A 117 7.43 24.47 0.25
C PRO A 117 6.72 23.15 -0.09
N MET A 118 6.99 22.12 0.72
CA MET A 118 6.28 20.85 0.67
C MET A 118 4.81 21.22 0.84
N ALA A 119 3.98 20.99 -0.19
CA ALA A 119 2.55 21.17 -0.06
C ALA A 119 2.12 20.40 1.19
N LEU A 120 1.37 21.01 2.09
CA LEU A 120 0.99 20.40 3.38
C LEU A 120 0.25 19.06 3.17
N PHE A 121 -0.35 18.88 1.98
CA PHE A 121 -0.98 17.65 1.51
C PHE A 121 -0.81 17.55 -0.02
N PRO A 122 0.28 16.96 -0.53
CA PRO A 122 0.41 16.81 -1.97
C PRO A 122 -0.63 15.80 -2.48
N THR A 123 -1.33 16.14 -3.56
CA THR A 123 -2.19 15.19 -4.28
C THR A 123 -1.32 14.04 -4.76
N VAL A 124 -1.74 12.81 -4.49
CA VAL A 124 -1.05 11.61 -4.98
C VAL A 124 -1.79 11.19 -6.23
N GLU A 125 -1.12 11.22 -7.37
CA GLU A 125 -1.67 10.72 -8.64
C GLU A 125 -0.89 9.48 -9.08
N LEU A 126 -1.61 8.51 -9.66
CA LEU A 126 -0.99 7.33 -10.26
C LEU A 126 0.00 7.78 -11.36
N GLY A 127 1.22 7.25 -11.29
CA GLY A 127 2.30 7.58 -12.24
C GLY A 127 2.93 8.95 -12.05
N GLN A 128 2.60 9.71 -10.99
CA GLN A 128 3.27 10.98 -10.70
C GLN A 128 4.28 10.87 -9.54
N PRO A 129 5.54 11.28 -9.76
CA PRO A 129 6.57 11.24 -8.73
C PRO A 129 6.38 12.35 -7.70
N LEU A 130 6.62 12.01 -6.43
CA LEU A 130 6.39 12.85 -5.27
C LEU A 130 7.62 12.83 -4.35
N PRO A 131 8.25 13.99 -4.08
CA PRO A 131 9.39 14.07 -3.19
C PRO A 131 8.96 13.83 -1.73
N MET A 132 9.59 12.87 -1.07
CA MET A 132 9.40 12.53 0.34
C MET A 132 10.77 12.40 1.03
N GLY A 133 11.25 13.51 1.59
CA GLY A 133 12.58 13.58 2.19
C GLY A 133 13.68 13.46 1.14
N GLN A 134 14.61 12.52 1.35
CA GLN A 134 15.72 12.23 0.40
C GLN A 134 15.33 11.29 -0.75
N TYR A 135 14.06 10.93 -0.86
CA TYR A 135 13.55 10.02 -1.87
C TYR A 135 12.48 10.71 -2.71
N CYS A 136 12.36 10.27 -3.95
CA CYS A 136 11.22 10.56 -4.81
C CYS A 136 10.45 9.24 -5.00
N LEU A 137 9.19 9.21 -4.59
CA LEU A 137 8.34 8.02 -4.67
C LEU A 137 7.22 8.24 -5.68
N MET A 138 6.77 7.18 -6.33
CA MET A 138 5.68 7.22 -7.30
C MET A 138 4.81 5.98 -7.13
N LEU A 139 3.51 6.15 -6.95
CA LEU A 139 2.56 5.04 -7.03
C LEU A 139 2.41 4.67 -8.50
N GLN A 140 3.06 3.59 -8.92
CA GLN A 140 3.12 3.16 -10.31
C GLN A 140 1.83 2.48 -10.75
N ASP A 141 1.29 1.61 -9.89
CA ASP A 141 0.12 0.80 -10.21
C ASP A 141 -0.64 0.40 -8.94
N TYR A 142 -1.93 0.12 -9.10
CA TYR A 142 -2.82 -0.39 -8.05
C TYR A 142 -3.68 -1.52 -8.63
N ILE A 143 -3.32 -2.76 -8.30
CA ILE A 143 -3.95 -3.98 -8.79
C ILE A 143 -5.06 -4.38 -7.82
N VAL A 144 -6.31 -4.29 -8.28
CA VAL A 144 -7.50 -4.68 -7.52
C VAL A 144 -7.69 -6.19 -7.58
N ALA A 145 -8.04 -6.82 -6.45
CA ALA A 145 -8.33 -8.26 -6.38
C ALA A 145 -7.22 -9.10 -7.02
N ALA A 146 -5.98 -8.86 -6.59
CA ALA A 146 -4.78 -9.48 -7.14
C ALA A 146 -4.74 -11.00 -6.96
N PHE A 147 -5.47 -11.54 -5.98
CA PHE A 147 -5.72 -12.95 -5.79
C PHE A 147 -6.99 -13.17 -4.95
N ASP A 148 -7.53 -14.40 -5.03
CA ASP A 148 -8.69 -14.89 -4.29
C ASP A 148 -8.30 -15.51 -2.93
#